data_AF-M2QA21-F1
#
_entry.id   AF-M2QA21-F1
#
_cell.length_a   1.000
_cell.length_b   1.000
_cell.length_c   1.000
_cell.angle_alpha   90.00
_cell.angle_beta   90.00
_cell.angle_gamma   90.00
#
_symmetry.space_group_name_H-M   'P 1'
#
loop_
_entity.id
_entity.type
_entity.pdbx_description
1 polymer ?
#
loop_
_entity_poly.entity_id
_entity_poly.type
_entity_poly.pdbx_seq_one_letter_code
_entity_poly.pdbx_strand_id
1 'polypeptide(L)'
;DEEPLYTPVDAVLSGRRNNPPQVAKNGMKLRPLSVFAPLHYFELPELLMECITSMTGASPSMFGAGSEGALTKGPFNSLPAVVDLNNYLLGMICCGYSGFVSSASYCGPHYKVAHDISLLIPEIWSKMRRYEQEPKYLIEHGYLEPCPDVTYNGKTYSGKRLGYRITTAFANHFLRTLFSMPNSVMPEDFLKPELQDLAIYADSYEYMSQTDKGIAMNYVKDGTVEGACPPLKALIYIMANGEYNGMTRESKEFREMFDPEVVLNSEWYKERLVTRQKLEVAKLNKDLAYLNKTIAEKPRLAETLNKQIAAVKEELQYVSSEEYLHDINGSIGTDPYPYKCMKH
;
A
#
# COMPACT_ATOMS: atom_id res chain seq x y z
N ASP A 1 36.57 6.71 0.09
CA ASP A 1 35.75 7.52 -0.84
C ASP A 1 35.42 6.82 -2.17
N GLU A 2 35.79 5.55 -2.40
CA GLU A 2 35.44 4.81 -3.63
C GLU A 2 34.24 3.85 -3.48
N GLU A 3 33.70 3.68 -2.28
CA GLU A 3 32.53 2.82 -2.06
C GLU A 3 31.23 3.57 -2.40
N PRO A 4 30.28 2.92 -3.10
CA PRO A 4 29.00 3.53 -3.43
C PRO A 4 28.16 3.77 -2.17
N LEU A 5 27.69 5.01 -1.99
CA LEU A 5 26.75 5.35 -0.92
C LEU A 5 25.31 5.16 -1.43
N TYR A 6 24.62 4.15 -0.91
CA TYR A 6 23.21 3.91 -1.20
C TYR A 6 22.31 4.74 -0.27
N THR A 7 21.28 5.37 -0.83
CA THR A 7 20.25 6.11 -0.08
C THR A 7 18.90 5.40 -0.28
N PRO A 8 18.57 4.38 0.53
CA PRO A 8 17.30 3.67 0.43
C PRO A 8 16.11 4.57 0.80
N VAL A 9 14.90 4.09 0.51
CA VAL A 9 13.67 4.76 0.94
C VAL A 9 13.59 4.73 2.46
N ASP A 10 13.27 5.87 3.05
CA ASP A 10 13.15 6.02 4.50
C ASP A 10 11.70 5.94 5.01
N ALA A 11 10.76 6.49 4.23
CA ALA A 11 9.37 6.61 4.62
C ALA A 11 8.46 6.53 3.38
N VAL A 12 7.30 5.89 3.55
CA VAL A 12 6.26 5.81 2.53
C VAL A 12 5.11 6.73 2.92
N LEU A 13 5.02 7.86 2.22
CA LEU A 13 4.03 8.91 2.45
C LEU A 13 3.14 9.03 1.21
N SER A 14 2.05 8.28 1.16
CA SER A 14 1.10 8.35 0.06
C SER A 14 0.30 9.65 0.08
N GLY A 15 -0.21 10.06 -1.07
CA GLY A 15 -1.08 11.23 -1.19
C GLY A 15 -2.49 10.78 -1.56
N ARG A 16 -3.51 11.44 -0.99
CA ARG A 16 -4.90 11.21 -1.34
C ARG A 16 -5.56 12.51 -1.80
N ARG A 17 -6.17 12.49 -2.98
CA ARG A 17 -6.96 13.61 -3.48
C ARG A 17 -8.37 13.55 -2.90
N ASN A 18 -8.70 14.52 -2.05
CA ASN A 18 -10.04 14.68 -1.50
C ASN A 18 -10.84 15.74 -2.26
N ASN A 19 -12.16 15.68 -2.18
CA ASN A 19 -13.03 16.69 -2.76
C ASN A 19 -14.27 16.96 -1.90
N PRO A 20 -14.73 18.21 -1.84
CA PRO A 20 -16.03 18.55 -1.26
C PRO A 20 -17.14 18.15 -2.23
N PRO A 21 -18.42 18.33 -1.85
CA PRO A 21 -19.51 18.30 -2.80
C PRO A 21 -19.27 19.36 -3.88
N GLN A 22 -19.33 18.96 -5.15
CA GLN A 22 -19.06 19.87 -6.27
C GLN A 22 -19.85 19.50 -7.52
N VAL A 23 -19.94 20.41 -8.48
CA VAL A 23 -20.58 20.17 -9.78
C VAL A 23 -19.50 20.12 -10.85
N ALA A 24 -19.42 18.99 -11.57
CA ALA A 24 -18.50 18.82 -12.69
C ALA A 24 -18.87 19.74 -13.87
N LYS A 25 -17.93 19.97 -14.80
CA LYS A 25 -18.12 20.86 -15.96
C LYS A 25 -19.33 20.49 -16.84
N ASN A 26 -19.73 19.22 -16.85
CA ASN A 26 -20.89 18.71 -17.59
C ASN A 26 -22.20 18.80 -16.78
N GLY A 27 -22.22 19.47 -15.63
CA GLY A 27 -23.40 19.64 -14.77
C GLY A 27 -23.65 18.48 -13.79
N MET A 28 -22.84 17.42 -13.80
CA MET A 28 -22.98 16.29 -12.90
C MET A 28 -22.57 16.65 -11.47
N LYS A 29 -23.44 16.37 -10.48
CA LYS A 29 -23.09 16.50 -9.06
C LYS A 29 -22.14 15.38 -8.66
N LEU A 30 -20.96 15.75 -8.19
CA LEU A 30 -19.96 14.84 -7.64
C LEU A 30 -20.17 14.73 -6.14
N ARG A 31 -20.29 13.49 -5.66
CA ARG A 31 -20.35 13.18 -4.23
C ARG A 31 -18.99 13.48 -3.58
N PRO A 32 -19.00 13.87 -2.30
CA PRO A 32 -17.79 14.23 -1.56
C PRO A 32 -16.94 12.99 -1.24
N LEU A 33 -15.63 13.22 -1.13
CA LEU A 33 -14.66 12.30 -0.53
C LEU A 33 -13.77 13.13 0.39
N SER A 34 -14.32 13.54 1.52
CA SER A 34 -13.73 14.55 2.41
C SER A 34 -13.72 14.12 3.88
N VAL A 35 -13.39 12.86 4.16
CA VAL A 35 -13.31 12.32 5.54
C VAL A 35 -11.92 12.42 6.16
N PHE A 36 -10.90 12.79 5.37
CA PHE A 36 -9.51 12.76 5.81
C PHE A 36 -9.09 14.08 6.46
N ALA A 37 -8.39 13.95 7.58
CA ALA A 37 -7.55 14.95 8.23
C ALA A 37 -6.26 15.18 7.39
N PRO A 38 -5.38 16.12 7.77
CA PRO A 38 -4.20 16.44 6.97
C PRO A 38 -3.24 15.25 6.78
N LEU A 39 -3.10 14.40 7.80
CA LEU A 39 -2.28 13.20 7.75
C LEU A 39 -2.93 12.07 8.54
N HIS A 40 -3.03 10.90 7.90
CA HIS A 40 -3.47 9.66 8.51
C HIS A 40 -2.35 8.63 8.55
N TYR A 41 -2.38 7.79 9.59
CA TYR A 41 -1.66 6.53 9.64
C TYR A 41 -2.63 5.38 9.51
N PHE A 42 -2.32 4.43 8.64
CA PHE A 42 -3.08 3.22 8.46
C PHE A 42 -2.27 2.00 8.87
N GLU A 43 -2.88 1.13 9.65
CA GLU A 43 -2.43 -0.25 9.74
C GLU A 43 -2.56 -0.91 8.36
N LEU A 44 -1.78 -1.97 8.10
CA LEU A 44 -1.69 -2.60 6.79
C LEU A 44 -3.05 -3.01 6.16
N PRO A 45 -4.04 -3.54 6.91
CA PRO A 45 -5.33 -3.88 6.33
C PRO A 45 -6.04 -2.68 5.70
N GLU A 46 -6.17 -1.58 6.43
CA GLU A 46 -6.83 -0.38 5.92
C GLU A 46 -5.99 0.35 4.86
N LEU A 47 -4.66 0.33 4.98
CA LEU A 47 -3.78 0.86 3.93
C LEU A 47 -4.01 0.10 2.62
N LEU A 48 -4.13 -1.22 2.68
CA LEU A 48 -4.41 -2.02 1.50
C LEU A 48 -5.81 -1.75 0.94
N MET A 49 -6.82 -1.42 1.76
CA MET A 49 -8.11 -0.96 1.24
C MET A 49 -7.95 0.30 0.39
N GLU A 50 -7.14 1.26 0.84
CA GLU A 50 -6.80 2.47 0.06
C GLU A 50 -6.05 2.11 -1.23
N CYS A 51 -5.07 1.20 -1.16
CA CYS A 51 -4.30 0.76 -2.32
C CYS A 51 -5.15 0.02 -3.35
N ILE A 52 -6.02 -0.90 -2.92
CA ILE A 52 -6.92 -1.69 -3.80
C ILE A 52 -7.86 -0.77 -4.56
N THR A 53 -8.40 0.24 -3.87
CA THR A 53 -9.46 1.09 -4.40
C THR A 53 -8.93 2.31 -5.14
N SER A 54 -7.83 2.90 -4.70
CA SER A 54 -7.22 4.11 -5.27
C SER A 54 -8.28 5.12 -5.70
N MET A 55 -9.12 5.52 -4.74
CA MET A 55 -10.34 6.29 -5.01
C MET A 55 -10.04 7.71 -5.44
N THR A 56 -10.86 8.21 -6.34
CA THR A 56 -10.82 9.59 -6.82
C THR A 56 -12.23 10.15 -7.00
N GLY A 57 -12.41 11.42 -6.67
CA GLY A 57 -13.66 12.14 -6.96
C GLY A 57 -13.85 12.47 -8.45
N ALA A 58 -12.84 12.21 -9.28
CA ALA A 58 -12.95 12.33 -10.72
C ALA A 58 -13.62 11.07 -11.31
N SER A 59 -14.48 11.24 -12.32
CA SER A 59 -15.09 10.13 -13.07
C SER A 59 -15.80 9.08 -12.20
N PRO A 60 -16.91 9.45 -11.50
CA PRO A 60 -17.65 8.53 -10.65
C PRO A 60 -18.18 7.32 -11.42
N SER A 61 -18.30 6.17 -10.74
CA SER A 61 -18.82 4.93 -11.30
C SER A 61 -20.28 4.69 -10.87
N MET A 62 -20.94 3.68 -11.45
CA MET A 62 -22.30 3.30 -11.02
C MET A 62 -22.38 2.85 -9.55
N PHE A 63 -21.27 2.38 -8.97
CA PHE A 63 -21.24 1.75 -7.64
C PHE A 63 -20.54 2.59 -6.58
N GLY A 64 -19.95 3.74 -6.94
CA GLY A 64 -19.03 4.42 -6.03
C GLY A 64 -18.26 5.56 -6.69
N ALA A 65 -17.20 5.99 -6.01
CA ALA A 65 -16.21 6.93 -6.52
C ALA A 65 -15.57 6.38 -7.80
N GLY A 66 -14.85 7.26 -8.50
CA GLY A 66 -13.89 6.79 -9.49
C GLY A 66 -12.78 5.99 -8.80
N SER A 67 -12.20 5.05 -9.52
CA SER A 67 -11.05 4.27 -9.07
C SER A 67 -9.98 4.33 -10.16
N GLU A 68 -8.74 4.57 -9.76
CA GLU A 68 -7.57 4.50 -10.65
C GLU A 68 -7.03 3.06 -10.78
N GLY A 69 -7.74 2.07 -10.19
CA GLY A 69 -7.30 0.68 -10.05
C GLY A 69 -6.23 0.51 -8.98
N ALA A 70 -5.92 -0.74 -8.63
CA ALA A 70 -4.95 -1.04 -7.57
C ALA A 70 -3.64 -0.28 -7.76
N LEU A 71 -3.17 0.37 -6.70
CA LEU A 71 -1.94 1.16 -6.66
C LEU A 71 -1.88 2.25 -7.75
N THR A 72 -3.02 2.78 -8.20
CA THR A 72 -3.14 3.71 -9.35
C THR A 72 -2.65 3.14 -10.69
N LYS A 73 -2.51 1.81 -10.79
CA LYS A 73 -1.95 1.12 -11.96
C LYS A 73 -3.00 0.56 -12.90
N GLY A 74 -4.30 0.85 -12.71
CA GLY A 74 -5.38 0.31 -13.55
C GLY A 74 -5.14 0.44 -15.06
N PRO A 75 -4.73 1.62 -15.58
CA PRO A 75 -4.43 1.79 -17.01
C PRO A 75 -3.11 1.18 -17.50
N PHE A 76 -2.26 0.70 -16.58
CA PHE A 76 -0.86 0.35 -16.84
C PHE A 76 -0.51 -1.09 -16.47
N ASN A 77 -1.47 -1.86 -15.91
CA ASN A 77 -1.25 -3.24 -15.50
C ASN A 77 -1.99 -4.20 -16.43
N SER A 78 -1.24 -4.97 -17.21
CA SER A 78 -1.77 -6.03 -18.09
C SER A 78 -1.88 -7.40 -17.39
N LEU A 79 -1.54 -7.48 -16.10
CA LEU A 79 -1.60 -8.68 -15.28
C LEU A 79 -2.68 -8.54 -14.19
N PRO A 80 -3.13 -9.66 -13.60
CA PRO A 80 -4.00 -9.62 -12.42
C PRO A 80 -3.40 -8.77 -11.30
N ALA A 81 -4.13 -7.72 -10.90
CA ALA A 81 -3.65 -6.70 -9.96
C ALA A 81 -3.28 -7.25 -8.57
N VAL A 82 -3.81 -8.42 -8.19
CA VAL A 82 -3.44 -9.11 -6.94
C VAL A 82 -1.94 -9.42 -6.85
N VAL A 83 -1.25 -9.62 -7.98
CA VAL A 83 0.20 -9.87 -8.01
C VAL A 83 0.96 -8.64 -7.48
N ASP A 84 0.58 -7.46 -7.95
CA ASP A 84 1.17 -6.20 -7.49
C ASP A 84 0.82 -5.91 -6.02
N LEU A 85 -0.41 -6.22 -5.60
CA LEU A 85 -0.85 -6.03 -4.22
C LEU A 85 -0.12 -6.98 -3.25
N ASN A 86 0.13 -8.24 -3.64
CA ASN A 86 0.96 -9.17 -2.87
C ASN A 86 2.39 -8.62 -2.72
N ASN A 87 2.97 -8.13 -3.81
CA ASN A 87 4.31 -7.53 -3.80
C ASN A 87 4.36 -6.27 -2.93
N TYR A 88 3.33 -5.42 -2.99
CA TYR A 88 3.24 -4.21 -2.17
C TYR A 88 3.16 -4.56 -0.67
N LEU A 89 2.29 -5.50 -0.28
CA LEU A 89 2.18 -5.95 1.11
C LEU A 89 3.53 -6.44 1.64
N LEU A 90 4.21 -7.32 0.90
CA LEU A 90 5.52 -7.81 1.31
C LEU A 90 6.59 -6.71 1.31
N GLY A 91 6.55 -5.77 0.38
CA GLY A 91 7.45 -4.61 0.40
C GLY A 91 7.30 -3.78 1.67
N MET A 92 6.06 -3.54 2.12
CA MET A 92 5.81 -2.85 3.38
C MET A 92 6.31 -3.66 4.59
N ILE A 93 6.03 -4.96 4.64
CA ILE A 93 6.41 -5.84 5.76
C ILE A 93 7.94 -6.02 5.84
N CYS A 94 8.57 -6.42 4.73
CA CYS A 94 10.00 -6.74 4.69
C CYS A 94 10.88 -5.53 4.98
N CYS A 95 10.44 -4.33 4.60
CA CYS A 95 11.16 -3.09 4.89
C CYS A 95 10.73 -2.42 6.21
N GLY A 96 9.72 -2.95 6.91
CA GLY A 96 9.20 -2.36 8.14
C GLY A 96 8.57 -0.98 7.94
N TYR A 97 8.00 -0.70 6.77
CA TYR A 97 7.41 0.61 6.48
C TYR A 97 6.05 0.78 7.15
N SER A 98 5.78 2.03 7.51
CA SER A 98 4.48 2.48 8.01
C SER A 98 3.69 3.21 6.93
N GLY A 99 2.39 2.91 6.82
CA GLY A 99 1.52 3.47 5.79
C GLY A 99 0.90 4.81 6.19
N PHE A 100 1.54 5.92 5.81
CA PHE A 100 0.96 7.25 6.01
C PHE A 100 0.32 7.78 4.73
N VAL A 101 -0.79 8.50 4.88
CA VAL A 101 -1.54 9.11 3.77
C VAL A 101 -1.80 10.58 4.09
N SER A 102 -1.22 11.46 3.26
CA SER A 102 -1.40 12.90 3.33
C SER A 102 -2.56 13.36 2.47
N SER A 103 -3.33 14.33 2.95
CA SER A 103 -4.45 14.91 2.22
C SER A 103 -3.98 15.95 1.20
N ALA A 104 -4.54 15.87 0.00
CA ALA A 104 -4.38 16.84 -1.07
C ALA A 104 -5.73 17.35 -1.55
N SER A 105 -5.72 18.53 -2.19
CA SER A 105 -6.87 19.33 -2.61
C SER A 105 -7.71 19.87 -1.46
N TYR A 106 -8.26 19.01 -0.60
CA TYR A 106 -9.11 19.38 0.52
C TYR A 106 -8.81 18.54 1.79
N CYS A 107 -9.05 19.12 2.98
CA CYS A 107 -9.21 18.37 4.24
C CYS A 107 -10.58 18.72 4.83
N GLY A 108 -11.45 17.73 4.97
CA GLY A 108 -12.87 18.02 5.15
C GLY A 108 -13.49 18.78 3.97
N PRO A 109 -14.76 19.17 4.08
CA PRO A 109 -15.45 19.88 3.01
C PRO A 109 -15.06 21.35 2.85
N HIS A 110 -14.47 21.99 3.87
CA HIS A 110 -14.30 23.45 3.89
C HIS A 110 -12.86 23.92 3.64
N TYR A 111 -11.86 23.15 4.05
CA TYR A 111 -10.46 23.58 3.88
C TYR A 111 -9.90 23.14 2.54
N LYS A 112 -9.77 24.08 1.61
CA LYS A 112 -9.04 23.90 0.36
C LYS A 112 -7.55 24.05 0.61
N VAL A 113 -6.81 22.95 0.56
CA VAL A 113 -5.36 22.90 0.85
C VAL A 113 -4.48 22.79 -0.39
N ALA A 114 -5.06 22.57 -1.58
CA ALA A 114 -4.30 22.33 -2.81
C ALA A 114 -3.19 21.28 -2.61
N HIS A 115 -1.91 21.70 -2.56
CA HIS A 115 -0.78 20.82 -2.26
C HIS A 115 0.02 21.27 -1.03
N ASP A 116 -0.52 22.19 -0.23
CA ASP A 116 0.20 22.78 0.91
C ASP A 116 0.60 21.71 1.92
N ILE A 117 -0.30 20.77 2.22
CA ILE A 117 0.00 19.62 3.08
C ILE A 117 0.98 18.65 2.41
N SER A 118 0.85 18.41 1.10
CA SER A 118 1.77 17.54 0.35
C SER A 118 3.22 18.04 0.40
N LEU A 119 3.42 19.35 0.44
CA LEU A 119 4.74 19.97 0.60
C LEU A 119 5.20 20.02 2.06
N LEU A 120 4.27 20.20 2.99
CA LEU A 120 4.58 20.33 4.41
C LEU A 120 5.00 19.01 5.07
N ILE A 121 4.35 17.89 4.75
CA ILE A 121 4.63 16.62 5.43
C ILE A 121 6.08 16.16 5.25
N PRO A 122 6.70 16.17 4.05
CA PRO A 122 8.12 15.83 3.90
C PRO A 122 9.08 16.73 4.69
N GLU A 123 8.79 18.02 4.80
CA GLU A 123 9.58 18.97 5.59
C GLU A 123 9.53 18.68 7.08
N ILE A 124 8.37 18.25 7.58
CA ILE A 124 8.23 17.77 8.95
C ILE A 124 8.99 16.45 9.12
N TRP A 125 8.75 15.48 8.22
CA TRP A 125 9.30 14.14 8.33
C TRP A 125 10.82 14.13 8.37
N SER A 126 11.46 14.91 7.50
CA SER A 126 12.92 15.00 7.42
C SER A 126 13.58 15.62 8.66
N LYS A 127 12.82 16.34 9.49
CA LYS A 127 13.27 16.95 10.76
C LYS A 127 12.96 16.10 11.98
N MET A 128 12.16 15.05 11.83
CA MET A 128 11.89 14.07 12.88
C MET A 128 13.07 13.11 13.02
N ARG A 129 13.37 12.71 14.24
CA ARG A 129 14.28 11.58 14.49
C ARG A 129 13.62 10.29 14.01
N ARG A 130 14.41 9.28 13.66
CA ARG A 130 13.89 8.00 13.15
C ARG A 130 12.84 7.37 14.06
N TYR A 131 13.12 7.27 15.35
CA TYR A 131 12.16 6.71 16.31
C TYR A 131 10.89 7.58 16.47
N GLU A 132 10.92 8.86 16.13
CA GLU A 132 9.74 9.75 16.18
C GLU A 132 8.80 9.49 15.00
N GLN A 133 9.30 8.92 13.90
CA GLN A 133 8.52 8.57 12.71
C GLN A 133 7.72 7.28 12.90
N GLU A 134 8.02 6.50 13.95
CA GLU A 134 7.36 5.23 14.26
C GLU A 134 5.93 5.46 14.77
N PRO A 135 4.91 4.81 14.18
CA PRO A 135 3.52 4.97 14.63
C PRO A 135 3.32 4.64 16.10
N LYS A 136 4.03 3.63 16.62
CA LYS A 136 4.00 3.27 18.04
C LYS A 136 4.40 4.45 18.93
N TYR A 137 5.50 5.13 18.61
CA TYR A 137 5.95 6.32 19.34
C TYR A 137 4.90 7.43 19.25
N LEU A 138 4.39 7.70 18.05
CA LEU A 138 3.39 8.74 17.83
C LEU A 138 2.08 8.47 18.60
N ILE A 139 1.62 7.23 18.68
CA ILE A 139 0.43 6.83 19.45
C ILE A 139 0.68 6.97 20.96
N GLU A 140 1.79 6.43 21.47
CA GLU A 140 2.13 6.46 22.90
C GLU A 140 2.26 7.90 23.45
N HIS A 141 2.70 8.85 22.61
CA HIS A 141 2.86 10.26 22.97
C HIS A 141 1.64 11.13 22.62
N GLY A 142 0.55 10.53 22.14
CA GLY A 142 -0.69 11.24 21.80
C GLY A 142 -0.59 12.12 20.54
N TYR A 143 0.41 11.89 19.70
CA TYR A 143 0.57 12.55 18.40
C TYR A 143 -0.31 11.93 17.31
N LEU A 144 -0.66 10.66 17.45
CA LEU A 144 -1.71 9.99 16.68
C LEU A 144 -2.87 9.58 17.59
N GLU A 145 -4.10 9.77 17.14
CA GLU A 145 -5.31 9.24 17.77
C GLU A 145 -6.07 8.34 16.79
N PRO A 146 -6.71 7.25 17.25
CA PRO A 146 -7.60 6.48 16.39
C PRO A 146 -8.77 7.37 15.96
N CYS A 147 -9.16 7.30 14.69
CA CYS A 147 -10.34 8.03 14.23
C CYS A 147 -11.58 7.50 14.96
N PRO A 148 -12.47 8.38 15.44
CA PRO A 148 -13.65 7.96 16.20
C PRO A 148 -14.71 7.34 15.29
N ASP A 149 -15.52 6.44 15.86
CA ASP A 149 -16.78 6.06 15.24
C ASP A 149 -17.73 7.25 15.22
N VAL A 150 -18.42 7.44 14.09
CA VAL A 150 -19.33 8.56 13.87
C VAL A 150 -20.72 8.05 13.58
N THR A 151 -21.72 8.53 14.33
CA THR A 151 -23.14 8.18 14.10
C THR A 151 -23.88 9.35 13.47
N TYR A 152 -24.58 9.10 12.37
CA TYR A 152 -25.43 10.08 11.69
C TYR A 152 -26.69 9.38 11.15
N ASN A 153 -27.87 9.97 11.39
CA ASN A 153 -29.17 9.42 10.97
C ASN A 153 -29.38 7.93 11.31
N GLY A 154 -28.94 7.50 12.50
CA GLY A 154 -29.10 6.12 12.98
C GLY A 154 -28.13 5.09 12.37
N LYS A 155 -27.19 5.53 11.51
CA LYS A 155 -26.12 4.69 10.98
C LYS A 155 -24.78 5.07 11.62
N THR A 156 -23.99 4.07 11.99
CA THR A 156 -22.64 4.24 12.53
C THR A 156 -21.60 3.93 11.47
N TYR A 157 -20.62 4.82 11.35
CA TYR A 157 -19.48 4.75 10.45
C TYR A 157 -18.23 4.50 11.27
N SER A 158 -17.54 3.38 11.02
CA SER A 158 -16.42 2.95 11.86
C SER A 158 -15.16 3.76 11.60
N GLY A 159 -14.68 4.50 12.60
CA GLY A 159 -13.46 5.30 12.47
C GLY A 159 -12.24 4.45 12.12
N LYS A 160 -12.24 3.16 12.45
CA LYS A 160 -11.15 2.24 12.14
C LYS A 160 -10.82 2.16 10.65
N ARG A 161 -11.79 2.35 9.74
CA ARG A 161 -11.51 2.40 8.28
C ARG A 161 -10.52 3.50 7.90
N LEU A 162 -10.49 4.57 8.69
CA LEU A 162 -9.64 5.74 8.52
C LEU A 162 -8.36 5.65 9.36
N GLY A 163 -8.15 4.54 10.07
CA GLY A 163 -6.98 4.31 10.91
C GLY A 163 -6.84 5.37 12.00
N TYR A 164 -5.66 5.95 12.07
CA TYR A 164 -5.29 7.01 13.01
C TYR A 164 -5.09 8.32 12.25
N ARG A 165 -5.22 9.44 12.96
CA ARG A 165 -4.94 10.78 12.43
C ARG A 165 -4.04 11.56 13.37
N ILE A 166 -3.34 12.55 12.82
CA ILE A 166 -2.55 13.48 13.63
C ILE A 166 -3.42 14.32 14.57
N THR A 167 -2.88 14.66 15.73
CA THR A 167 -3.57 15.43 16.77
C THR A 167 -3.05 16.88 16.86
N THR A 168 -3.70 17.69 17.71
CA THR A 168 -3.18 19.00 18.10
C THR A 168 -1.82 18.89 18.79
N ALA A 169 -1.53 17.79 19.49
CA ALA A 169 -0.22 17.56 20.08
C ALA A 169 0.86 17.33 19.02
N PHE A 170 0.55 16.60 17.94
CA PHE A 170 1.44 16.47 16.77
C PHE A 170 1.72 17.85 16.17
N ALA A 171 0.66 18.62 15.92
CA ALA A 171 0.78 19.96 15.37
C ALA A 171 1.73 20.83 16.22
N ASN A 172 1.49 20.92 17.52
CA ASN A 172 2.31 21.72 18.42
C ASN A 172 3.76 21.23 18.54
N HIS A 173 3.98 19.92 18.49
CA HIS A 173 5.31 19.38 18.67
C HIS A 173 6.18 19.53 17.42
N PHE A 174 5.65 19.16 16.25
CA PHE A 174 6.46 19.04 15.04
C PHE A 174 6.39 20.29 14.15
N LEU A 175 5.26 21.00 14.08
CA LEU A 175 5.16 22.21 13.26
C LEU A 175 5.90 23.40 13.85
N ARG A 176 6.22 23.41 15.16
CA ARG A 176 7.00 24.50 15.79
C ARG A 176 8.41 24.64 15.17
N THR A 177 8.88 23.60 14.48
CA THR A 177 10.16 23.65 13.76
C THR A 177 10.11 24.50 12.49
N LEU A 178 8.90 24.79 12.00
CA LEU A 178 8.62 25.52 10.75
C LEU A 178 7.80 26.79 10.96
N PHE A 179 6.92 26.82 11.97
CA PHE A 179 5.96 27.90 12.21
C PHE A 179 6.07 28.44 13.64
N SER A 180 5.94 29.76 13.78
CA SER A 180 5.94 30.45 15.08
C SER A 180 4.66 30.24 15.89
N MET A 181 3.53 29.93 15.24
CA MET A 181 2.22 29.72 15.87
C MET A 181 1.53 28.46 15.32
N PRO A 182 1.97 27.24 15.72
CA PRO A 182 1.48 25.98 15.14
C PRO A 182 -0.03 25.75 15.30
N ASN A 183 -0.63 26.17 16.41
CA ASN A 183 -2.09 26.05 16.64
C ASN A 183 -2.95 26.84 15.64
N SER A 184 -2.42 27.93 15.07
CA SER A 184 -3.14 28.71 14.05
C SER A 184 -3.04 28.09 12.66
N VAL A 185 -2.06 27.21 12.43
CA VAL A 185 -1.87 26.51 11.15
C VAL A 185 -2.83 25.33 11.02
N MET A 186 -3.08 24.61 12.12
CA MET A 186 -3.97 23.45 12.15
C MET A 186 -5.02 23.56 13.28
N PRO A 187 -6.13 24.30 13.07
CA PRO A 187 -7.22 24.37 14.03
C PRO A 187 -7.92 23.01 14.20
N GLU A 188 -8.74 22.88 15.25
CA GLU A 188 -9.32 21.59 15.65
C GLU A 188 -10.21 20.97 14.55
N ASP A 189 -11.07 21.75 13.92
CA ASP A 189 -11.96 21.29 12.84
C ASP A 189 -11.21 20.93 11.55
N PHE A 190 -9.99 21.44 11.35
CA PHE A 190 -9.09 21.01 10.28
C PHE A 190 -8.50 19.62 10.56
N LEU A 191 -8.14 19.35 11.82
CA LEU A 191 -7.66 18.05 12.29
C LEU A 191 -8.79 17.02 12.44
N LYS A 192 -10.03 17.48 12.64
CA LYS A 192 -11.22 16.67 12.87
C LYS A 192 -12.32 17.01 11.85
N PRO A 193 -12.21 16.50 10.60
CA PRO A 193 -13.12 16.86 9.51
C PRO A 193 -14.61 16.67 9.79
N GLU A 194 -14.96 15.74 10.68
CA GLU A 194 -16.34 15.47 11.13
C GLU A 194 -16.98 16.67 11.84
N LEU A 195 -16.18 17.61 12.36
CA LEU A 195 -16.67 18.83 13.01
C LEU A 195 -17.06 19.92 12.01
N GLN A 196 -16.61 19.82 10.75
CA GLN A 196 -16.90 20.83 9.73
C GLN A 196 -18.33 20.74 9.22
N ASP A 197 -18.77 19.53 8.85
CA ASP A 197 -20.14 19.21 8.47
C ASP A 197 -20.35 17.69 8.58
N LEU A 198 -21.13 17.28 9.58
CA LEU A 198 -21.37 15.87 9.88
C LEU A 198 -22.14 15.15 8.76
N ALA A 199 -23.03 15.84 8.05
CA ALA A 199 -23.81 15.25 6.97
C ALA A 199 -22.92 14.95 5.75
N ILE A 200 -22.03 15.88 5.40
CA ILE A 200 -21.07 15.68 4.31
C ILE A 200 -20.02 14.62 4.68
N TYR A 201 -19.58 14.57 5.94
CA TYR A 201 -18.69 13.53 6.43
C TYR A 201 -19.33 12.14 6.29
N ALA A 202 -20.57 11.98 6.75
CA ALA A 202 -21.33 10.74 6.64
C ALA A 202 -21.55 10.31 5.18
N ASP A 203 -21.91 11.25 4.29
CA ASP A 203 -22.07 10.95 2.85
C ASP A 203 -20.73 10.52 2.20
N SER A 204 -19.64 11.19 2.56
CA SER A 204 -18.29 10.84 2.08
C SER A 204 -17.87 9.43 2.53
N TYR A 205 -18.12 9.11 3.80
CA TYR A 205 -17.79 7.79 4.35
C TYR A 205 -18.64 6.70 3.70
N GLU A 206 -19.95 6.94 3.55
CA GLU A 206 -20.86 6.03 2.86
C GLU A 206 -20.38 5.76 1.43
N TYR A 207 -19.98 6.81 0.72
CA TYR A 207 -19.50 6.70 -0.66
C TYR A 207 -18.22 5.87 -0.75
N MET A 208 -17.28 6.10 0.17
CA MET A 208 -16.06 5.31 0.30
C MET A 208 -16.40 3.83 0.56
N SER A 209 -17.30 3.55 1.51
CA SER A 209 -17.68 2.17 1.86
C SER A 209 -18.35 1.41 0.71
N GLN A 210 -19.20 2.10 -0.07
CA GLN A 210 -19.81 1.53 -1.28
C GLN A 210 -18.75 1.22 -2.35
N THR A 211 -17.75 2.10 -2.48
CA THR A 211 -16.65 1.92 -3.42
C THR A 211 -15.74 0.78 -3.03
N ASP A 212 -15.37 0.65 -1.74
CA ASP A 212 -14.61 -0.47 -1.20
C ASP A 212 -15.25 -1.80 -1.61
N LYS A 213 -16.56 -1.93 -1.35
CA LYS A 213 -17.34 -3.12 -1.70
C LYS A 213 -17.39 -3.36 -3.21
N GLY A 214 -17.71 -2.33 -3.98
CA GLY A 214 -17.85 -2.44 -5.44
C GLY A 214 -16.56 -2.90 -6.12
N ILE A 215 -15.42 -2.35 -5.71
CA ILE A 215 -14.11 -2.73 -6.25
C ILE A 215 -13.71 -4.14 -5.80
N ALA A 216 -13.87 -4.46 -4.52
CA ALA A 216 -13.52 -5.79 -4.01
C ALA A 216 -14.35 -6.90 -4.68
N MET A 217 -15.63 -6.66 -4.96
CA MET A 217 -16.49 -7.59 -5.69
C MET A 217 -15.99 -7.90 -7.11
N ASN A 218 -15.20 -7.02 -7.75
CA ASN A 218 -14.65 -7.29 -9.08
C ASN A 218 -13.64 -8.44 -9.03
N TYR A 219 -12.71 -8.41 -8.07
CA TYR A 219 -11.72 -9.49 -7.84
C TYR A 219 -12.37 -10.84 -7.54
N VAL A 220 -13.51 -10.83 -6.85
CA VAL A 220 -14.27 -12.06 -6.55
C VAL A 220 -14.95 -12.58 -7.82
N LYS A 221 -15.55 -11.69 -8.62
CA LYS A 221 -16.29 -12.06 -9.84
C LYS A 221 -15.40 -12.54 -10.96
N ASP A 222 -14.24 -11.93 -11.14
CA ASP A 222 -13.27 -12.33 -12.18
C ASP A 222 -12.34 -13.47 -11.73
N GLY A 223 -12.45 -13.89 -10.47
CA GLY A 223 -11.69 -14.99 -9.88
C GLY A 223 -10.24 -14.66 -9.56
N THR A 224 -9.77 -13.44 -9.82
CA THR A 224 -8.39 -13.04 -9.56
C THR A 224 -8.06 -13.00 -8.07
N VAL A 225 -9.07 -12.93 -7.20
CA VAL A 225 -8.91 -13.07 -5.74
C VAL A 225 -8.19 -14.37 -5.33
N GLU A 226 -8.22 -15.41 -6.16
CA GLU A 226 -7.49 -16.66 -5.91
C GLU A 226 -5.97 -16.51 -6.00
N GLY A 227 -5.48 -15.47 -6.67
CA GLY A 227 -4.07 -15.10 -6.70
C GLY A 227 -3.61 -14.24 -5.53
N ALA A 228 -4.51 -13.78 -4.66
CA ALA A 228 -4.15 -13.02 -3.49
C ALA A 228 -3.51 -13.92 -2.42
N CYS A 229 -2.45 -13.44 -1.78
CA CYS A 229 -1.89 -14.07 -0.59
C CYS A 229 -2.94 -14.12 0.55
N PRO A 230 -2.82 -15.02 1.54
CA PRO A 230 -3.86 -15.23 2.54
C PRO A 230 -4.41 -13.95 3.22
N PRO A 231 -3.59 -13.02 3.75
CA PRO A 231 -4.10 -11.78 4.35
C PRO A 231 -4.88 -10.90 3.36
N LEU A 232 -4.38 -10.76 2.13
CA LEU A 232 -5.02 -9.97 1.09
C LEU A 232 -6.33 -10.61 0.62
N LYS A 233 -6.37 -11.94 0.49
CA LYS A 233 -7.58 -12.69 0.14
C LYS A 233 -8.67 -12.47 1.18
N ALA A 234 -8.33 -12.61 2.46
CA ALA A 234 -9.25 -12.33 3.56
C ALA A 234 -9.77 -10.90 3.52
N LEU A 235 -8.88 -9.92 3.31
CA LEU A 235 -9.26 -8.50 3.21
C LEU A 235 -10.23 -8.25 2.06
N ILE A 236 -9.97 -8.78 0.86
CA ILE A 236 -10.85 -8.60 -0.31
C ILE A 236 -12.24 -9.17 -0.03
N TYR A 237 -12.34 -10.36 0.58
CA TYR A 237 -13.64 -10.91 0.96
C TYR A 237 -14.35 -10.09 2.05
N ILE A 238 -13.63 -9.60 3.05
CA ILE A 238 -14.18 -8.71 4.08
C ILE A 238 -14.70 -7.41 3.44
N MET A 239 -13.97 -6.82 2.49
CA MET A 239 -14.44 -5.64 1.75
C MET A 239 -15.71 -5.95 0.93
N ALA A 240 -15.74 -7.08 0.25
CA ALA A 240 -16.82 -7.49 -0.65
C ALA A 240 -18.11 -7.90 0.08
N ASN A 241 -17.97 -8.70 1.14
CA ASN A 241 -19.05 -9.42 1.80
C ASN A 241 -19.28 -9.00 3.26
N GLY A 242 -18.36 -8.24 3.85
CA GLY A 242 -18.35 -7.87 5.27
C GLY A 242 -17.56 -8.84 6.16
N GLU A 243 -17.36 -10.08 5.71
CA GLU A 243 -16.68 -11.13 6.46
C GLU A 243 -15.91 -12.11 5.57
N TYR A 244 -14.98 -12.85 6.18
CA TYR A 244 -14.29 -13.99 5.57
C TYR A 244 -14.10 -15.09 6.62
N ASN A 245 -14.71 -16.26 6.41
CA ASN A 245 -14.68 -17.38 7.38
C ASN A 245 -15.08 -16.97 8.81
N GLY A 246 -16.09 -16.09 8.94
CA GLY A 246 -16.54 -15.54 10.24
C GLY A 246 -15.62 -14.47 10.84
N MET A 247 -14.49 -14.16 10.20
CA MET A 247 -13.65 -13.02 10.57
C MET A 247 -14.20 -11.74 9.96
N THR A 248 -14.15 -10.68 10.75
CA THR A 248 -14.36 -9.31 10.29
C THR A 248 -13.03 -8.57 10.32
N ARG A 249 -13.05 -7.32 9.86
CA ARG A 249 -11.90 -6.42 9.95
C ARG A 249 -11.42 -6.19 11.39
N GLU A 250 -12.27 -6.43 12.39
CA GLU A 250 -11.97 -6.26 13.81
C GLU A 250 -11.42 -7.54 14.46
N SER A 251 -11.54 -8.69 13.80
CA SER A 251 -11.10 -9.97 14.34
C SER A 251 -9.59 -9.98 14.56
N LYS A 252 -9.17 -10.44 15.75
CA LYS A 252 -7.76 -10.54 16.13
C LYS A 252 -7.00 -11.45 15.17
N GLU A 253 -7.62 -12.57 14.82
CA GLU A 253 -7.08 -13.58 13.91
C GLU A 253 -6.82 -12.99 12.52
N PHE A 254 -7.70 -12.10 12.03
CA PHE A 254 -7.50 -11.39 10.77
C PHE A 254 -6.34 -10.40 10.84
N ARG A 255 -6.24 -9.65 11.94
CA ARG A 255 -5.15 -8.67 12.16
C ARG A 255 -3.79 -9.36 12.24
N GLU A 256 -3.71 -10.49 12.93
CA GLU A 256 -2.49 -11.30 13.06
C GLU A 256 -1.96 -11.81 11.71
N MET A 257 -2.81 -11.92 10.66
CA MET A 257 -2.35 -12.32 9.32
C MET A 257 -1.40 -11.31 8.68
N PHE A 258 -1.33 -10.07 9.18
CA PHE A 258 -0.47 -8.99 8.69
C PHE A 258 0.77 -8.78 9.56
N ASP A 259 0.91 -9.53 10.66
CA ASP A 259 2.05 -9.42 11.53
C ASP A 259 3.33 -9.88 10.80
N PRO A 260 4.44 -9.10 10.85
CA PRO A 260 5.67 -9.45 10.15
C PRO A 260 6.23 -10.81 10.52
N GLU A 261 6.21 -11.20 11.80
CA GLU A 261 6.74 -12.49 12.24
C GLU A 261 5.84 -13.63 11.73
N VAL A 262 4.52 -13.45 11.76
CA VAL A 262 3.56 -14.43 11.21
C VAL A 262 3.77 -14.60 9.71
N VAL A 263 3.94 -13.50 8.97
CA VAL A 263 4.13 -13.53 7.51
C VAL A 263 5.46 -14.18 7.14
N LEU A 264 6.57 -13.78 7.74
CA LEU A 264 7.90 -14.29 7.40
C LEU A 264 8.09 -15.77 7.76
N ASN A 265 7.33 -16.29 8.73
CA ASN A 265 7.34 -17.71 9.08
C ASN A 265 6.32 -18.56 8.31
N SER A 266 5.47 -17.94 7.49
CA SER A 266 4.38 -18.62 6.80
C SER A 266 4.84 -19.46 5.60
N GLU A 267 4.11 -20.54 5.32
CA GLU A 267 4.38 -21.38 4.14
C GLU A 267 4.16 -20.65 2.82
N TRP A 268 3.19 -19.74 2.76
CA TRP A 268 2.93 -18.97 1.53
C TRP A 268 4.07 -18.00 1.21
N TYR A 269 4.74 -17.44 2.23
CA TYR A 269 5.92 -16.61 2.03
C TYR A 269 7.13 -17.44 1.59
N LYS A 270 7.39 -18.58 2.25
CA LYS A 270 8.46 -19.52 1.84
C LYS A 270 8.28 -20.00 0.41
N GLU A 271 7.05 -20.25 -0.02
CA GLU A 271 6.74 -20.61 -1.40
C GLU A 271 7.20 -19.54 -2.40
N ARG A 272 7.13 -18.26 -2.05
CA ARG A 272 7.60 -17.17 -2.92
C ARG A 272 9.13 -17.17 -3.06
N LEU A 273 9.86 -17.47 -1.99
CA LEU A 273 11.32 -17.60 -2.03
C LEU A 273 11.74 -18.80 -2.88
N VAL A 274 11.08 -19.94 -2.70
CA VAL A 274 11.30 -21.14 -3.53
C VAL A 274 10.92 -20.89 -4.98
N THR A 275 9.87 -20.12 -5.24
CA THR A 275 9.47 -19.73 -6.61
C THR A 275 10.54 -18.87 -7.26
N ARG A 276 11.10 -17.88 -6.53
CA ARG A 276 12.21 -17.05 -6.99
C ARG A 276 13.40 -17.92 -7.40
N GLN A 277 13.83 -18.82 -6.50
CA GLN A 277 14.94 -19.74 -6.73
C GLN A 277 14.72 -20.58 -8.00
N LYS A 278 13.56 -21.23 -8.11
CA LYS A 278 13.23 -22.09 -9.27
C LYS A 278 13.32 -21.33 -10.59
N LEU A 279 12.82 -20.10 -10.63
CA LEU A 279 12.84 -19.27 -11.84
C LEU A 279 14.25 -18.80 -12.19
N GLU A 280 15.07 -18.47 -11.20
CA GLU A 280 16.48 -18.10 -11.44
C GLU A 280 17.30 -19.29 -11.93
N VAL A 281 17.15 -20.46 -11.30
CA VAL A 281 17.78 -21.70 -11.77
C VAL A 281 17.37 -21.99 -13.22
N ALA A 282 16.08 -21.87 -13.56
CA ALA A 282 15.60 -22.09 -14.92
C ALA A 282 16.20 -21.07 -15.92
N LYS A 283 16.29 -19.79 -15.53
CA LYS A 283 16.92 -18.74 -16.35
C LYS A 283 18.41 -19.03 -16.58
N LEU A 284 19.18 -19.31 -15.54
CA LEU A 284 20.62 -19.56 -15.64
C LEU A 284 20.92 -20.80 -16.49
N ASN A 285 20.13 -21.86 -16.37
CA ASN A 285 20.24 -23.03 -17.26
C ASN A 285 19.98 -22.68 -18.73
N LYS A 286 18.98 -21.83 -19.01
CA LYS A 286 18.71 -21.32 -20.36
C LYS A 286 19.86 -20.47 -20.90
N ASP A 287 20.43 -19.61 -20.06
CA ASP A 287 21.59 -18.78 -20.40
C ASP A 287 22.82 -19.65 -20.71
N LEU A 288 23.09 -20.69 -19.91
CA LEU A 288 24.15 -21.67 -20.20
C LEU A 288 23.93 -22.39 -21.52
N ALA A 289 22.71 -22.84 -21.80
CA ALA A 289 22.40 -23.51 -23.06
C ALA A 289 22.64 -22.58 -24.26
N TYR A 290 22.25 -21.30 -24.14
CA TYR A 290 22.47 -20.28 -25.15
C TYR A 290 23.96 -20.00 -25.39
N LEU A 291 24.75 -19.83 -24.32
CA LEU A 291 26.18 -19.56 -24.41
C LEU A 291 26.93 -20.73 -25.06
N ASN A 292 26.65 -21.97 -24.64
CA ASN A 292 27.26 -23.16 -25.21
C ASN A 292 26.93 -23.32 -26.70
N LYS A 293 25.67 -23.08 -27.09
CA LYS A 293 25.25 -23.07 -28.50
C LYS A 293 26.01 -21.99 -29.28
N THR A 294 26.15 -20.80 -28.71
CA THR A 294 26.84 -19.68 -29.36
C THR A 294 28.32 -19.97 -29.60
N ILE A 295 29.00 -20.64 -28.66
CA ILE A 295 30.40 -21.08 -28.84
C ILE A 295 30.50 -22.09 -29.99
N ALA A 296 29.59 -23.07 -30.06
CA ALA A 296 29.58 -24.07 -31.12
C ALA A 296 29.40 -23.44 -32.52
N GLU A 297 28.55 -22.42 -32.63
CA GLU A 297 28.30 -21.69 -33.88
C GLU A 297 29.40 -20.66 -34.20
N LYS A 298 30.05 -20.08 -33.19
CA LYS A 298 31.06 -19.01 -33.33
C LYS A 298 32.32 -19.29 -32.49
N PRO A 299 33.17 -20.25 -32.89
CA PRO A 299 34.34 -20.66 -32.10
C PRO A 299 35.34 -19.53 -31.78
N ARG A 300 35.39 -18.48 -32.62
CA ARG A 300 36.25 -17.30 -32.39
C ARG A 300 35.92 -16.53 -31.10
N LEU A 301 34.72 -16.71 -30.54
CA LEU A 301 34.28 -16.07 -29.30
C LEU A 301 34.52 -16.93 -28.05
N ALA A 302 35.09 -18.14 -28.21
CA ALA A 302 35.17 -19.12 -27.13
C ALA A 302 35.89 -18.60 -25.88
N GLU A 303 36.99 -17.87 -26.01
CA GLU A 303 37.74 -17.36 -24.86
C GLU A 303 36.90 -16.41 -23.99
N THR A 304 36.24 -15.44 -24.61
CA THR A 304 35.35 -14.49 -23.91
C THR A 304 34.14 -15.19 -23.30
N LEU A 305 33.49 -16.06 -24.06
CA LEU A 305 32.27 -16.74 -23.62
C LEU A 305 32.54 -17.81 -22.54
N ASN A 306 33.72 -18.44 -22.53
CA ASN A 306 34.10 -19.39 -21.48
C ASN A 306 34.18 -18.72 -20.10
N LYS A 307 34.65 -17.46 -20.03
CA LYS A 307 34.64 -16.68 -18.78
C LYS A 307 33.21 -16.43 -18.29
N GLN A 308 32.30 -16.08 -19.19
CA GLN A 308 30.88 -15.89 -18.86
C GLN A 308 30.21 -17.21 -18.43
N ILE A 309 30.49 -18.32 -19.11
CA ILE A 309 29.99 -19.64 -18.73
C ILE A 309 30.46 -20.04 -17.34
N ALA A 310 31.73 -19.77 -17.00
CA ALA A 310 32.24 -20.03 -15.65
C ALA A 310 31.46 -19.23 -14.59
N ALA A 311 31.26 -17.93 -14.81
CA ALA A 311 30.48 -17.08 -13.91
C ALA A 311 29.03 -17.56 -13.76
N VAL A 312 28.36 -17.90 -14.86
CA VAL A 312 26.97 -18.41 -14.82
C VAL A 312 26.88 -19.76 -14.10
N LYS A 313 27.89 -20.62 -14.22
CA LYS A 313 27.93 -21.91 -13.48
C LYS A 313 28.10 -21.70 -11.98
N GLU A 314 28.95 -20.76 -11.58
CA GLU A 314 29.15 -20.39 -10.17
C GLU A 314 27.86 -19.79 -9.58
N GLU A 315 27.24 -18.85 -10.29
CA GLU A 315 25.95 -18.27 -9.90
C GLU A 315 24.86 -19.35 -9.81
N LEU A 316 24.78 -20.27 -10.79
CA LEU A 316 23.83 -21.38 -10.78
C LEU A 316 24.05 -22.29 -9.56
N GLN A 317 25.29 -22.57 -9.19
CA GLN A 317 25.60 -23.37 -7.99
C GLN A 317 25.11 -22.67 -6.72
N TYR A 318 25.38 -21.37 -6.58
CA TYR A 318 24.91 -20.57 -5.45
C TYR A 318 23.38 -20.51 -5.39
N VAL A 319 22.72 -20.09 -6.48
CA VAL A 319 21.25 -19.97 -6.54
C VAL A 319 20.57 -21.31 -6.28
N SER A 320 21.16 -22.44 -6.69
CA SER A 320 20.59 -23.78 -6.44
C SER A 320 20.75 -24.26 -4.99
N SER A 321 21.48 -23.55 -4.14
CA SER A 321 21.77 -23.95 -2.76
C SER A 321 20.69 -23.51 -1.76
N GLU A 322 20.71 -24.10 -0.56
CA GLU A 322 19.87 -23.64 0.55
C GLU A 322 20.31 -22.27 1.08
N GLU A 323 21.60 -21.94 0.97
CA GLU A 323 22.18 -20.64 1.37
C GLU A 323 21.48 -19.49 0.63
N TYR A 324 21.22 -19.65 -0.67
CA TYR A 324 20.50 -18.66 -1.44
C TYR A 324 19.11 -18.35 -0.85
N LEU A 325 18.36 -19.38 -0.43
CA LEU A 325 17.04 -19.18 0.19
C LEU A 325 17.13 -18.48 1.54
N HIS A 326 18.22 -18.72 2.29
CA HIS A 326 18.51 -17.99 3.51
C HIS A 326 18.79 -16.52 3.23
N ASP A 327 19.64 -16.23 2.24
CA ASP A 327 20.06 -14.88 1.87
C ASP A 327 18.92 -14.01 1.34
N ILE A 328 17.97 -14.60 0.61
CA ILE A 328 16.80 -13.86 0.09
C ILE A 328 15.63 -13.80 1.08
N ASN A 329 15.76 -14.40 2.26
CA ASN A 329 14.75 -14.28 3.32
C ASN A 329 14.73 -12.83 3.83
N GLY A 330 13.55 -12.21 3.86
CA GLY A 330 13.39 -10.77 3.99
C GLY A 330 13.26 -10.03 2.66
N SER A 331 13.28 -10.71 1.51
CA SER A 331 12.88 -10.13 0.21
C SER A 331 11.40 -10.40 -0.09
N ILE A 332 10.86 -9.81 -1.16
CA ILE A 332 9.48 -10.08 -1.62
C ILE A 332 9.31 -11.42 -2.36
N GLY A 333 10.41 -12.13 -2.63
CA GLY A 333 10.43 -13.36 -3.42
C GLY A 333 9.87 -13.17 -4.84
N THR A 334 9.23 -14.20 -5.39
CA THR A 334 8.45 -14.10 -6.64
C THR A 334 7.05 -14.62 -6.41
N ASP A 335 6.06 -13.90 -6.93
CA ASP A 335 4.67 -14.33 -6.84
C ASP A 335 4.46 -15.64 -7.63
N PRO A 336 3.96 -16.72 -6.99
CA PRO A 336 3.74 -17.98 -7.68
C PRO A 336 2.51 -17.97 -8.58
N TYR A 337 1.56 -17.06 -8.39
CA TYR A 337 0.27 -17.08 -9.09
C TYR A 337 0.41 -17.06 -10.63
N PRO A 338 1.24 -16.17 -11.25
CA PRO A 338 1.45 -16.17 -12.69
C PRO A 338 2.03 -17.48 -13.26
N TYR A 339 2.70 -18.28 -12.43
CA TYR A 339 3.38 -19.51 -12.85
C TYR A 339 2.56 -20.77 -12.55
N LYS A 340 1.56 -20.66 -11.66
CA LYS A 340 0.59 -21.73 -11.37
C LYS A 340 -0.61 -21.70 -12.31
N CYS A 341 -1.01 -20.50 -12.75
CA CYS A 341 -2.19 -20.32 -13.58
C CYS A 341 -1.84 -20.56 -15.07
N MET A 342 -1.97 -21.79 -15.55
CA MET A 342 -1.76 -22.13 -16.97
C MET A 342 -2.96 -21.79 -17.88
N LYS A 343 -4.02 -21.14 -17.37
CA LYS A 343 -5.19 -20.78 -18.16
C LYS A 343 -5.82 -19.47 -17.66
N HIS A 344 -5.67 -18.42 -18.47
CA HIS A 344 -6.69 -17.38 -18.62
C HIS A 344 -7.17 -17.41 -20.06
#